data_AF-A0A523BY45-F1
#
_entry.id   AF-A0A523BY45-F1
#
_cell.length_a   1.000
_cell.length_b   1.000
_cell.length_c   1.000
_cell.angle_alpha   90.00
_cell.angle_beta   90.00
_cell.angle_gamma   90.00
#
_symmetry.space_group_name_H-M   'P 1'
#
loop_
_entity.id
_entity.type
_entity.pdbx_description
1 polymer ?
#
loop_
_entity_poly.entity_id
_entity_poly.type
_entity_poly.pdbx_seq_one_letter_code
_entity_poly.pdbx_strand_id
1 'polypeptide(L)'
;MNVLVPTNTHGSDYQRARKEFMRSSLDDPNVAGHIKGWVRNEMRDKGDSGYWRSPPGFDVGHRDPGINSPDNFRWENSDMNRSRGGKHHR
;
A
#
# COMPACT_ATOMS: atom_id res chain seq x y z
N MET A 1 13.25 -33.23 13.08
CA MET A 1 13.78 -31.84 13.06
C MET A 1 12.67 -30.95 12.52
N ASN A 2 11.91 -30.29 13.39
CA ASN A 2 10.85 -29.37 12.97
C ASN A 2 11.46 -28.03 12.60
N VAL A 3 11.54 -27.73 11.31
CA VAL A 3 11.91 -26.41 10.81
C VAL A 3 10.70 -25.50 11.01
N LEU A 4 10.76 -24.67 12.06
CA LEU A 4 9.82 -23.57 12.26
C LEU A 4 10.05 -22.55 11.14
N VAL A 5 9.24 -22.60 10.09
CA VAL A 5 9.21 -21.57 9.03
C VAL A 5 8.66 -20.29 9.66
N PRO A 6 9.40 -19.17 9.68
CA PRO A 6 8.88 -17.93 10.25
C PRO A 6 7.72 -17.42 9.39
N THR A 7 6.51 -17.50 9.91
CA THR A 7 5.24 -17.07 9.29
C THR A 7 5.09 -15.54 9.27
N ASN A 8 6.09 -14.81 8.79
CA ASN A 8 6.13 -13.34 8.89
C ASN A 8 6.42 -12.60 7.58
N THR A 9 6.25 -13.23 6.42
CA THR A 9 6.60 -12.65 5.11
C THR A 9 5.49 -11.79 4.47
N HIS A 10 4.21 -12.06 4.76
CA HIS A 10 3.12 -11.38 4.05
C HIS A 10 3.06 -9.87 4.34
N GLY A 11 3.27 -9.47 5.60
CA GLY A 11 3.26 -8.06 5.99
C GLY A 11 4.46 -7.27 5.45
N SER A 12 5.66 -7.87 5.46
CA SER A 12 6.86 -7.22 4.93
C SER A 12 6.83 -7.05 3.42
N ASP A 13 6.32 -8.04 2.68
CA ASP A 13 6.19 -7.98 1.22
C ASP A 13 5.15 -6.94 0.81
N TYR A 14 4.00 -6.89 1.50
CA TYR A 14 3.00 -5.85 1.29
C TYR A 14 3.59 -4.45 1.53
N GLN A 15 4.32 -4.24 2.63
CA GLN A 15 4.93 -2.94 2.92
C GLN A 15 5.99 -2.56 1.88
N ARG A 16 6.79 -3.50 1.39
CA ARG A 16 7.77 -3.24 0.33
C ARG A 16 7.07 -2.81 -0.96
N ALA A 17 6.13 -3.62 -1.45
CA ALA A 17 5.38 -3.34 -2.66
C ALA A 17 4.59 -2.03 -2.54
N ARG A 18 4.05 -1.73 -1.35
CA ARG A 18 3.29 -0.49 -1.10
C ARG A 18 4.18 0.74 -1.19
N LYS A 19 5.39 0.68 -0.64
CA LYS A 19 6.38 1.77 -0.76
C LYS A 19 6.79 1.98 -2.21
N GLU A 20 7.01 0.90 -2.97
CA GLU A 20 7.32 0.98 -4.40
C GLU A 20 6.18 1.63 -5.19
N PHE A 21 4.92 1.24 -4.93
CA PHE A 21 3.75 1.88 -5.53
C PHE A 21 3.66 3.37 -5.17
N MET A 22 3.83 3.73 -3.89
CA MET A 22 3.80 5.12 -3.45
C MET A 22 4.90 5.95 -4.12
N ARG A 23 6.12 5.41 -4.29
CA ARG A 23 7.19 6.07 -5.05
C ARG A 23 6.80 6.28 -6.51
N SER A 24 6.30 5.24 -7.20
CA SER A 24 5.87 5.35 -8.60
C SER A 24 4.75 6.37 -8.80
N SER A 25 3.90 6.56 -7.78
CA SER A 25 2.81 7.54 -7.79
C SER A 25 3.30 8.99 -7.87
N LEU A 26 4.56 9.27 -7.52
CA LEU A 26 5.14 10.60 -7.66
C LEU A 26 5.30 10.99 -9.14
N ASP A 27 5.61 10.02 -9.99
CA ASP A 27 5.84 10.19 -11.42
C ASP A 27 4.57 9.98 -12.26
N ASP A 28 3.54 9.31 -11.74
CA ASP A 28 2.27 9.07 -12.45
C ASP A 28 1.47 10.38 -12.65
N PRO A 29 1.19 10.82 -13.89
CA PRO A 29 0.42 12.04 -14.16
C PRO A 29 -1.04 11.96 -13.70
N ASN A 30 -1.59 10.76 -13.49
CA ASN A 30 -2.98 10.56 -13.08
C ASN A 30 -3.18 10.64 -11.55
N VAL A 31 -2.09 10.71 -10.77
CA VAL A 31 -2.15 10.85 -9.32
C VAL A 31 -2.29 12.32 -8.94
N ALA A 32 -3.30 12.62 -8.12
CA ALA A 32 -3.57 13.98 -7.68
C ALA A 32 -2.39 14.60 -6.91
N GLY A 33 -2.13 15.89 -7.12
CA GLY A 33 -0.97 16.58 -6.52
C GLY A 33 -0.91 16.53 -4.99
N HIS A 34 -2.05 16.51 -4.30
CA HIS A 34 -2.09 16.40 -2.84
C HIS A 34 -1.63 15.02 -2.34
N ILE A 35 -1.93 13.94 -3.07
CA ILE A 35 -1.42 12.59 -2.79
C ILE A 35 0.10 12.57 -2.96
N LYS A 36 0.61 13.14 -4.04
CA LYS A 36 2.06 13.26 -4.28
C LYS A 36 2.76 14.04 -3.17
N GLY A 37 2.18 15.16 -2.75
CA GLY A 37 2.68 15.97 -1.63
C GLY A 37 2.73 15.18 -0.32
N TRP A 38 1.68 14.40 -0.04
CA TRP A 38 1.63 13.51 1.12
C TRP A 38 2.73 12.45 1.08
N VAL A 39 2.87 11.73 -0.04
CA VAL A 39 3.91 10.69 -0.18
C VAL A 39 5.31 11.26 0.03
N ARG A 40 5.61 12.43 -0.55
CA ARG A 40 6.90 13.11 -0.32
C ARG A 40 7.14 13.46 1.14
N ASN A 41 6.10 13.93 1.83
CA ASN A 41 6.20 14.24 3.25
C ASN A 41 6.43 12.97 4.08
N GLU A 42 5.74 11.88 3.75
CA GLU A 42 5.89 10.60 4.44
C GLU A 42 7.29 10.00 4.22
N MET A 43 7.83 10.09 3.00
CA MET A 43 9.22 9.74 2.69
C MET A 43 10.22 10.54 3.52
N ARG A 44 9.96 11.84 3.72
CA ARG A 44 10.83 12.72 4.50
C ARG A 44 10.75 12.43 6.00
N ASP A 45 9.55 12.19 6.54
CA ASP A 45 9.33 11.96 7.98
C ASP A 45 9.77 10.55 8.42
N LYS A 46 9.46 9.53 7.60
CA LYS A 46 9.68 8.12 7.94
C LYS A 46 10.92 7.50 7.30
N GLY A 47 11.49 8.15 6.28
CA GLY A 47 12.58 7.57 5.50
C GLY A 47 12.20 6.25 4.83
N ASP A 48 13.21 5.50 4.39
CA ASP A 48 13.01 4.25 3.65
C ASP A 48 12.69 3.04 4.54
N SER A 49 13.04 3.11 5.83
CA SER A 49 12.84 2.04 6.81
C SER A 49 11.50 2.13 7.53
N GLY A 50 10.85 3.30 7.53
CA GLY A 50 9.62 3.52 8.28
C GLY A 50 8.36 2.97 7.58
N TYR A 51 7.33 2.77 8.40
CA TYR A 51 5.99 2.41 7.94
C TYR A 51 5.31 3.66 7.36
N TRP A 52 5.02 3.66 6.06
CA TRP A 52 4.35 4.79 5.41
C TRP A 52 2.84 4.68 5.59
N ARG A 53 2.16 5.76 5.95
CA ARG A 53 0.69 5.77 6.04
C ARG A 53 0.06 6.18 4.72
N SER A 54 -1.17 5.73 4.51
CA SER A 54 -1.95 6.18 3.36
C SER A 54 -2.38 7.65 3.60
N PRO A 55 -2.50 8.47 2.55
CA PRO A 55 -3.01 9.83 2.68
C PRO A 55 -4.41 9.84 3.31
N PRO A 56 -4.80 10.87 4.08
CA PRO A 56 -6.14 10.98 4.62
C PRO A 56 -7.20 10.92 3.52
N GLY A 57 -8.20 10.06 3.69
CA GLY A 57 -9.28 9.85 2.71
C GLY A 57 -8.91 8.89 1.57
N PHE A 58 -7.65 8.48 1.45
CA PHE A 58 -7.20 7.51 0.45
C PHE A 58 -6.61 6.25 1.09
N ASP A 59 -6.68 5.15 0.36
CA ASP A 59 -6.00 3.93 0.73
C ASP A 59 -5.30 3.29 -0.47
N VAL A 60 -4.32 2.44 -0.16
CA VAL A 60 -3.62 1.62 -1.16
C VAL A 60 -4.34 0.28 -1.21
N GLY A 61 -5.28 0.18 -2.15
CA GLY A 61 -6.06 -1.03 -2.40
C GLY A 61 -5.40 -1.92 -3.45
N HIS A 62 -5.60 -3.22 -3.31
CA HIS A 62 -5.31 -4.19 -4.38
C HIS A 62 -6.36 -4.08 -5.50
N ARG A 63 -5.94 -4.25 -6.75
CA ARG A 63 -6.86 -4.53 -7.86
C ARG A 63 -7.35 -5.97 -7.74
N ASP A 64 -6.42 -6.91 -7.58
CA ASP A 64 -6.67 -8.32 -7.32
C ASP A 64 -6.27 -8.71 -5.89
N PRO A 65 -7.22 -9.15 -5.03
CA PRO A 65 -6.93 -9.54 -3.66
C PRO A 65 -5.89 -10.66 -3.57
N GLY A 66 -4.94 -10.54 -2.63
CA GLY A 66 -3.92 -11.56 -2.36
C GLY A 66 -2.62 -11.44 -3.18
N ILE A 67 -2.55 -10.53 -4.15
CA ILE A 67 -1.33 -10.29 -4.95
C ILE A 67 -0.58 -9.04 -4.45
N ASN A 68 0.51 -9.24 -3.70
CA ASN A 68 1.33 -8.14 -3.17
C ASN A 68 2.39 -7.67 -4.18
N SER A 69 1.96 -6.94 -5.21
CA SER A 69 2.84 -6.33 -6.22
C SER A 69 2.52 -4.84 -6.36
N PRO A 70 3.53 -3.95 -6.54
CA PRO A 70 3.29 -2.53 -6.74
C PRO A 70 2.33 -2.24 -7.90
N ASP A 71 2.41 -3.00 -8.99
CA ASP A 71 1.55 -2.82 -10.17
C ASP A 71 0.09 -3.23 -9.93
N ASN A 72 -0.13 -4.09 -8.91
CA ASN A 72 -1.45 -4.51 -8.49
C ASN A 72 -2.10 -3.50 -7.51
N PHE A 73 -1.38 -2.46 -7.11
CA PHE A 73 -1.93 -1.43 -6.26
C PHE A 73 -2.61 -0.31 -7.03
N ARG A 74 -3.57 0.34 -6.37
CA ARG A 74 -4.23 1.55 -6.84
C ARG A 74 -4.60 2.43 -5.66
N TRP A 75 -4.66 3.73 -5.92
CA TRP A 75 -5.27 4.68 -4.99
C TRP A 75 -6.78 4.52 -5.04
N GLU A 76 -7.38 4.27 -3.89
CA GLU A 76 -8.83 4.21 -3.74
C GLU A 76 -9.29 5.14 -2.63
N ASN A 77 -10.52 5.65 -2.70
CA ASN A 77 -11.11 6.35 -1.56
C ASN A 77 -11.20 5.38 -0.38
N SER A 78 -10.78 5.78 0.82
CA SER A 78 -10.79 4.92 2.00
C SER A 78 -12.19 4.35 2.31
N ASP A 79 -13.25 5.11 1.97
CA ASP A 79 -14.64 4.68 2.10
C ASP A 79 -15.01 3.55 1.12
N MET A 80 -14.43 3.57 -0.09
CA MET A 80 -14.58 2.49 -1.06
C MET A 80 -13.79 1.25 -0.64
N ASN A 81 -12.61 1.41 -0.03
CA ASN A 81 -11.80 0.27 0.41
C ASN A 81 -12.42 -0.45 1.62
N ARG A 82 -12.93 0.29 2.61
CA ARG A 82 -13.69 -0.31 3.74
C ARG A 82 -14.92 -1.07 3.29
N SER A 83 -15.57 -0.62 2.21
CA SER A 83 -16.74 -1.29 1.61
C SER A 83 -16.38 -2.58 0.87
N ARG A 84 -15.11 -2.75 0.42
CA ARG A 84 -14.63 -3.97 -0.25
C ARG A 84 -14.08 -5.03 0.69
N GLY A 85 -13.77 -4.67 1.93
CA GLY A 85 -13.36 -5.61 2.99
C GLY A 85 -14.46 -6.56 3.50
N GLY A 86 -15.70 -6.46 2.98
CA GLY A 86 -16.84 -7.27 3.42
C GLY A 86 -17.17 -8.51 2.58
N LYS A 87 -16.27 -8.99 1.70
CA LYS A 87 -16.50 -10.24 0.93
C LYS A 87 -15.33 -11.21 1.02
N HIS A 88 -15.00 -11.64 2.23
CA HIS A 88 -14.55 -13.02 2.46
C HIS A 88 -15.64 -13.72 3.26
N HIS A 89 -16.69 -14.15 2.57
CA HIS A 89 -17.64 -15.12 3.10
C HIS A 89 -17.89 -16.17 2.02
N ARG A 90 -17.04 -17.20 2.01
CA ARG A 90 -17.43 -18.62 2.01
C ARG A 90 -16.20 -19.50 2.15
#